data_AF-A0A954WLS6-F1
#
_entry.id   AF-A0A954WLS6-F1
#
_cell.length_a   1.000
_cell.length_b   1.000
_cell.length_c   1.000
_cell.angle_alpha   90.00
_cell.angle_beta   90.00
_cell.angle_gamma   90.00
#
_symmetry.space_group_name_H-M   'P 1'
#
loop_
_entity.id
_entity.type
_entity.pdbx_description
1 polymer ?
#
loop_
_entity_poly.entity_id
_entity_poly.type
_entity_poly.pdbx_seq_one_letter_code
_entity_poly.pdbx_strand_id
1 'polypeptide(L)'
;MNRRTPLRIEKLDQRVLLAGDLAAAELADADEIAAEWIVNHPPRLQPGNAPLIGTPAYDGFDQMDIVWQTLPGGEGQRDDFSVVYRQAGQADWRIDATMNDVIDTEVGGRLMHSATIKGLQWNTDYEYRVDHLRAGNIVETFANQFHTRLQHGDSKPFSFGAYGDSSRGGQEGFHFNTVQQGLINANLDFSLLLGDNIYTFGTHYEADSRFRQEQSPQAVEWTSSNVEYFAIGNHDLFVNMGKQSRELYSVPVPEEGVTSPVGLPDGEFAEHSYSFDYGNTHFVTFDTNFVEFSSGEEREQRLNNFLDYVVADLEASEAKWKIVFGHHPFIGTEKRQTPDDPYFQQVVTRLNEAGADLFLVAHSHSYAWTYPLQGFSDSNEDGVIDIGEVEYVEDDDRSYDKGAGLIQVVSGIGGGSLRQTTYDEEVFAQGFSLDESTGPLEYGFAQVDVTPHKLTVSYISAETGAIVGDTNQNGVMDDDEPSFGQFEIVDELIAKADFNDDGAIDHLDLDDLFAAIRKGDSASKFDLNIDGEVDQSDAFILRSDILQARPGDANLDGLFDSRDLVTVFQSAEYEDGITGNSGWRDGDWDGDGDFTTFDLVIAFREGSYISAAKSASTQFAGARRDLPNPFRWYRI
;
A
#
# COMPACT_ATOMS: atom_id res chain seq x y z
N MET A 1 -53.52 47.20 -43.76
CA MET A 1 -53.11 45.80 -44.01
C MET A 1 -53.50 45.02 -42.74
N ASN A 2 -54.68 44.39 -42.60
CA ASN A 2 -55.21 43.21 -43.32
C ASN A 2 -54.11 42.13 -43.43
N ARG A 3 -54.18 40.92 -42.85
CA ARG A 3 -55.27 39.93 -42.62
C ARG A 3 -54.86 39.00 -41.42
N ARG A 4 -55.74 38.57 -40.48
CA ARG A 4 -56.79 37.50 -40.57
C ARG A 4 -56.20 36.13 -40.97
N THR A 5 -56.40 34.94 -40.39
CA THR A 5 -57.35 34.29 -39.43
C THR A 5 -56.82 32.83 -39.24
N PRO A 6 -57.15 32.05 -38.18
CA PRO A 6 -56.74 30.65 -38.03
C PRO A 6 -57.63 29.65 -38.80
N LEU A 7 -57.13 28.44 -39.11
CA LEU A 7 -57.91 27.34 -39.69
C LEU A 7 -57.57 25.98 -39.05
N ARG A 8 -58.64 25.29 -38.66
CA ARG A 8 -58.76 23.91 -38.18
C ARG A 8 -58.93 22.94 -39.37
N ILE A 9 -58.39 21.73 -39.22
CA ILE A 9 -58.93 20.38 -39.54
C ILE A 9 -59.35 20.09 -41.01
N GLU A 10 -58.75 19.07 -41.65
CA GLU A 10 -59.39 17.77 -41.98
C GLU A 10 -58.49 16.81 -42.79
N LYS A 11 -58.48 15.56 -42.31
CA LYS A 11 -58.52 14.25 -43.01
C LYS A 11 -57.34 13.79 -43.88
N LEU A 12 -56.87 12.58 -43.55
CA LEU A 12 -56.76 11.46 -44.50
C LEU A 12 -57.11 10.13 -43.80
N ASP A 13 -58.05 9.40 -44.42
CA ASP A 13 -58.61 8.06 -44.16
C ASP A 13 -57.55 6.95 -44.28
N GLN A 14 -57.45 5.96 -43.38
CA GLN A 14 -58.18 4.68 -43.24
C GLN A 14 -57.82 3.50 -44.18
N ARG A 15 -57.62 2.34 -43.53
CA ARG A 15 -57.68 0.90 -43.95
C ARG A 15 -56.36 0.33 -44.48
N VAL A 16 -55.84 -0.81 -44.00
CA VAL A 16 -56.52 -2.11 -43.76
C VAL A 16 -55.91 -2.87 -42.56
N LEU A 17 -56.82 -3.47 -41.77
CA LEU A 17 -56.65 -4.45 -40.69
C LEU A 17 -56.44 -5.88 -41.25
N LEU A 18 -55.73 -6.72 -40.49
CA LEU A 18 -56.11 -8.09 -40.03
C LEU A 18 -54.83 -8.88 -39.73
N ALA A 19 -54.46 -9.10 -38.46
CA ALA A 19 -55.07 -9.97 -37.43
C ALA A 19 -54.53 -11.40 -37.47
N GLY A 20 -54.05 -11.84 -36.31
CA GLY A 20 -53.62 -13.17 -35.98
C GLY A 20 -53.31 -13.27 -34.49
N ASP A 21 -54.33 -12.97 -33.67
CA ASP A 21 -54.34 -13.19 -32.21
C ASP A 21 -53.94 -14.62 -31.86
N LEU A 22 -53.25 -14.82 -30.74
CA LEU A 22 -53.61 -15.82 -29.74
C LEU A 22 -52.88 -15.54 -28.41
N ALA A 23 -53.69 -15.52 -27.35
CA ALA A 23 -53.36 -15.57 -25.92
C ALA A 23 -52.83 -14.28 -25.28
N ALA A 24 -53.78 -13.43 -24.88
CA ALA A 24 -53.71 -12.75 -23.59
C ALA A 24 -53.51 -13.81 -22.49
N ALA A 25 -52.27 -13.97 -22.05
CA ALA A 25 -51.95 -14.50 -20.74
C ALA A 25 -51.50 -13.30 -19.91
N GLU A 26 -52.43 -12.85 -19.07
CA GLU A 26 -52.22 -12.21 -17.79
C GLU A 26 -50.92 -12.75 -17.14
N LEU A 27 -49.81 -12.06 -17.35
CA LEU A 27 -48.68 -12.09 -16.43
C LEU A 27 -48.93 -10.93 -15.49
N ALA A 28 -49.27 -11.30 -14.26
CA ALA A 28 -49.61 -10.45 -13.15
C ALA A 28 -48.72 -9.20 -13.09
N ASP A 29 -49.30 -8.08 -12.65
CA ASP A 29 -48.57 -7.14 -11.81
C ASP A 29 -47.74 -7.96 -10.82
N ALA A 30 -46.43 -8.05 -11.06
CA ALA A 30 -45.54 -8.36 -9.97
C ALA A 30 -45.68 -7.13 -9.07
N ASP A 31 -46.34 -7.31 -7.93
CA ASP A 31 -46.22 -6.42 -6.79
C ASP A 31 -44.78 -5.91 -6.77
N GLU A 32 -44.56 -4.64 -7.09
CA GLU A 32 -43.25 -4.02 -6.97
C GLU A 32 -42.99 -3.99 -5.46
N ILE A 33 -42.39 -5.06 -4.93
CA ILE A 33 -42.16 -5.23 -3.50
C ILE A 33 -41.31 -4.03 -3.09
N ALA A 34 -41.89 -3.17 -2.24
CA ALA A 34 -41.22 -1.97 -1.78
C ALA A 34 -39.85 -2.32 -1.19
N ALA A 35 -38.83 -1.52 -1.50
CA ALA A 35 -37.47 -1.73 -1.01
C ALA A 35 -37.40 -1.52 0.50
N GLU A 36 -36.76 -2.42 1.23
CA GLU A 36 -36.31 -2.11 2.60
C GLU A 36 -35.02 -1.27 2.55
N TRP A 37 -34.10 -1.61 1.64
CA TRP A 37 -32.83 -0.92 1.47
C TRP A 37 -32.56 -0.51 0.02
N ILE A 38 -31.82 0.59 -0.14
CA ILE A 38 -31.19 1.01 -1.38
C ILE A 38 -29.68 1.06 -1.13
N VAL A 39 -28.88 0.48 -2.01
CA VAL A 39 -27.41 0.60 -1.93
C VAL A 39 -27.03 2.04 -2.24
N ASN A 40 -26.37 2.69 -1.29
CA ASN A 40 -25.95 4.09 -1.38
C ASN A 40 -24.46 4.19 -1.73
N HIS A 41 -23.61 3.47 -1.00
CA HIS A 41 -22.20 3.28 -1.37
C HIS A 41 -22.07 1.86 -1.91
N PRO A 42 -21.69 1.68 -3.19
CA PRO A 42 -21.46 0.34 -3.74
C PRO A 42 -20.34 -0.40 -2.99
N PRO A 43 -20.29 -1.74 -3.13
CA PRO A 43 -19.21 -2.55 -2.56
C PRO A 43 -17.82 -2.07 -2.99
N ARG A 44 -16.95 -1.92 -2.00
CA ARG A 44 -15.55 -1.52 -2.16
C ARG A 44 -14.63 -2.34 -1.28
N LEU A 45 -13.38 -2.50 -1.72
CA LEU A 45 -12.36 -3.28 -1.05
C LEU A 45 -11.71 -2.49 0.08
N GLN A 46 -11.39 -3.19 1.14
CA GLN A 46 -10.70 -2.69 2.32
C GLN A 46 -9.77 -3.78 2.84
N PRO A 47 -8.60 -3.43 3.41
CA PRO A 47 -7.63 -4.43 3.86
C PRO A 47 -8.19 -5.32 4.98
N GLY A 48 -9.19 -4.85 5.71
CA GLY A 48 -9.73 -5.54 6.89
C GLY A 48 -8.68 -5.67 7.98
N ASN A 49 -8.94 -6.54 8.96
CA ASN A 49 -7.97 -6.80 10.03
C ASN A 49 -6.88 -7.80 9.60
N ALA A 50 -6.21 -7.52 8.48
CA ALA A 50 -5.19 -8.40 7.92
C ALA A 50 -3.98 -8.46 8.87
N PRO A 51 -3.59 -9.65 9.35
CA PRO A 51 -2.51 -9.77 10.30
C PRO A 51 -1.17 -9.43 9.64
N LEU A 52 -0.31 -8.72 10.38
CA LEU A 52 1.09 -8.54 9.99
C LEU A 52 1.81 -9.89 9.96
N ILE A 53 2.66 -10.11 8.97
CA ILE A 53 3.40 -11.37 8.84
C ILE A 53 4.45 -11.44 9.96
N GLY A 54 4.67 -12.64 10.52
CA GLY A 54 5.52 -12.84 11.71
C GLY A 54 4.76 -12.70 13.04
N THR A 55 3.51 -12.25 13.01
CA THR A 55 2.64 -12.22 14.18
C THR A 55 1.97 -13.57 14.48
N PRO A 56 1.57 -13.84 15.73
CA PRO A 56 0.77 -15.03 16.05
C PRO A 56 -0.58 -15.10 15.34
N ALA A 57 -1.09 -13.97 14.84
CA ALA A 57 -2.35 -13.89 14.11
C ALA A 57 -2.21 -14.28 12.62
N TYR A 58 -0.99 -14.31 12.08
CA TYR A 58 -0.75 -14.66 10.68
C TYR A 58 -0.89 -16.17 10.43
N ASP A 59 -1.78 -16.55 9.51
CA ASP A 59 -2.10 -17.94 9.17
C ASP A 59 -1.56 -18.42 7.82
N GLY A 60 -0.75 -17.60 7.14
CA GLY A 60 -0.13 -17.92 5.86
C GLY A 60 -0.85 -17.40 4.62
N PHE A 61 -2.01 -16.77 4.78
CA PHE A 61 -2.84 -16.31 3.66
C PHE A 61 -3.18 -14.83 3.76
N ASP A 62 -3.53 -14.25 2.60
CA ASP A 62 -4.09 -12.92 2.53
C ASP A 62 -5.59 -12.95 2.91
N GLN A 63 -6.12 -11.79 3.26
CA GLN A 63 -7.54 -11.56 3.46
C GLN A 63 -7.96 -10.17 2.97
N MET A 64 -9.24 -9.99 2.68
CA MET A 64 -9.79 -8.71 2.25
C MET A 64 -11.21 -8.55 2.79
N ASP A 65 -11.59 -7.33 3.14
CA ASP A 65 -12.96 -6.98 3.43
C ASP A 65 -13.61 -6.32 2.22
N ILE A 66 -14.88 -6.65 1.99
CA ILE A 66 -15.76 -5.90 1.09
C ILE A 66 -16.74 -5.13 1.97
N VAL A 67 -16.80 -3.81 1.81
CA VAL A 67 -17.68 -2.93 2.59
C VAL A 67 -18.63 -2.15 1.69
N TRP A 68 -19.87 -1.92 2.14
CA TRP A 68 -20.86 -1.12 1.41
C TRP A 68 -21.83 -0.43 2.38
N GLN A 69 -22.61 0.52 1.88
CA GLN A 69 -23.58 1.26 2.68
C GLN A 69 -24.98 1.19 2.06
N THR A 70 -26.00 1.04 2.90
CA THR A 70 -27.41 1.14 2.48
C THR A 70 -28.15 2.29 3.15
N LEU A 71 -29.19 2.79 2.48
CA LEU A 71 -30.18 3.75 3.00
C LEU A 71 -31.58 3.10 3.05
N PRO A 72 -32.50 3.58 3.93
CA PRO A 72 -33.86 3.07 3.96
C PRO A 72 -34.58 3.30 2.64
N GLY A 73 -35.15 2.23 2.06
CA GLY A 73 -35.90 2.24 0.79
C GLY A 73 -37.42 2.36 0.94
N GLY A 74 -37.96 2.17 2.15
CA GLY A 74 -39.41 2.14 2.43
C GLY A 74 -39.82 1.11 3.49
N GLU A 75 -41.13 0.92 3.71
CA GLU A 75 -41.71 -0.09 4.62
C GLU A 75 -41.76 -1.49 3.96
N GLY A 76 -40.67 -1.87 3.29
CA GLY A 76 -40.52 -3.07 2.45
C GLY A 76 -40.38 -4.40 3.20
N GLN A 77 -40.25 -5.49 2.43
CA GLN A 77 -39.87 -6.81 2.98
C GLN A 77 -38.36 -6.90 3.25
N ARG A 78 -37.95 -7.87 4.07
CA ARG A 78 -36.54 -8.11 4.44
C ARG A 78 -35.63 -8.23 3.21
N ASP A 79 -34.73 -7.28 3.06
CA ASP A 79 -33.60 -7.32 2.13
C ASP A 79 -32.41 -8.02 2.83
N ASP A 80 -31.57 -8.71 2.06
CA ASP A 80 -30.38 -9.43 2.54
C ASP A 80 -29.24 -9.30 1.51
N PHE A 81 -28.03 -9.69 1.88
CA PHE A 81 -26.87 -9.67 1.01
C PHE A 81 -26.12 -11.00 1.06
N SER A 82 -25.57 -11.41 -0.09
CA SER A 82 -24.60 -12.50 -0.14
C SER A 82 -23.35 -12.07 -0.87
N VAL A 83 -22.19 -12.44 -0.31
CA VAL A 83 -20.89 -12.22 -0.91
C VAL A 83 -20.31 -13.55 -1.34
N VAL A 84 -19.91 -13.64 -2.60
CA VAL A 84 -19.24 -14.81 -3.16
C VAL A 84 -17.97 -14.38 -3.86
N TYR A 85 -16.96 -15.25 -3.87
CA TYR A 85 -15.68 -14.95 -4.52
C TYR A 85 -15.09 -16.20 -5.16
N ARG A 86 -14.15 -16.02 -6.09
CA ARG A 86 -13.37 -17.10 -6.70
C ARG A 86 -12.05 -16.57 -7.21
N GLN A 87 -11.05 -17.43 -7.31
CA GLN A 87 -9.84 -17.08 -8.05
C GLN A 87 -10.22 -16.87 -9.53
N ALA A 88 -9.66 -15.85 -10.17
CA ALA A 88 -10.02 -15.47 -11.53
C ALA A 88 -9.89 -16.66 -12.49
N GLY A 89 -10.89 -16.83 -13.36
CA GLY A 89 -10.96 -17.93 -14.31
C GLY A 89 -11.45 -19.29 -13.75
N GLN A 90 -11.60 -19.45 -12.43
CA GLN A 90 -12.26 -20.64 -11.88
C GLN A 90 -13.76 -20.62 -12.16
N ALA A 91 -14.36 -21.80 -12.38
CA ALA A 91 -15.79 -21.89 -12.70
C ALA A 91 -16.68 -21.65 -11.47
N ASP A 92 -16.28 -22.21 -10.32
CA ASP A 92 -17.11 -22.29 -9.13
C ASP A 92 -16.89 -21.09 -8.20
N TRP A 93 -17.99 -20.44 -7.80
CA TRP A 93 -18.01 -19.42 -6.77
C TRP A 93 -17.96 -20.07 -5.39
N ARG A 94 -17.15 -19.50 -4.49
CA ARG A 94 -17.09 -19.85 -3.08
C ARG A 94 -17.99 -18.91 -2.26
N ILE A 95 -18.57 -19.44 -1.18
CA ILE A 95 -19.54 -18.74 -0.32
C ILE A 95 -19.07 -18.62 1.13
N ASP A 96 -17.77 -18.80 1.34
CA ASP A 96 -17.07 -18.77 2.64
C ASP A 96 -16.64 -17.36 3.06
N ALA A 97 -17.09 -16.32 2.34
CA ALA A 97 -17.05 -14.96 2.86
C ALA A 97 -17.91 -14.86 4.12
N THR A 98 -17.35 -14.30 5.19
CA THR A 98 -18.03 -14.15 6.48
C THR A 98 -18.68 -12.77 6.55
N MET A 99 -20.01 -12.72 6.56
CA MET A 99 -20.75 -11.49 6.82
C MET A 99 -20.48 -11.02 8.25
N ASN A 100 -20.04 -9.77 8.39
CA ASN A 100 -19.79 -9.14 9.69
C ASN A 100 -21.06 -8.50 10.25
N ASP A 101 -21.01 -8.11 11.51
CA ASP A 101 -22.12 -7.38 12.15
C ASP A 101 -22.35 -6.04 11.45
N VAL A 102 -23.62 -5.77 11.14
CA VAL A 102 -24.04 -4.51 10.51
C VAL A 102 -23.90 -3.37 11.51
N ILE A 103 -23.28 -2.28 11.08
CA ILE A 103 -23.15 -1.05 11.89
C ILE A 103 -24.29 -0.11 11.52
N ASP A 104 -25.18 0.18 12.47
CA ASP A 104 -26.11 1.31 12.38
C ASP A 104 -25.33 2.59 12.70
N THR A 105 -25.19 3.46 11.70
CA THR A 105 -24.41 4.69 11.90
C THR A 105 -25.15 5.72 12.75
N GLU A 106 -26.44 5.49 13.06
CA GLU A 106 -27.38 6.40 13.73
C GLU A 106 -27.62 7.71 12.95
N VAL A 107 -27.27 7.74 11.66
CA VAL A 107 -27.35 8.93 10.81
C VAL A 107 -28.18 8.63 9.57
N GLY A 108 -29.38 9.21 9.49
CA GLY A 108 -30.23 9.10 8.30
C GLY A 108 -30.68 7.67 7.96
N GLY A 109 -30.58 6.73 8.91
CA GLY A 109 -30.87 5.30 8.70
C GLY A 109 -29.82 4.58 7.86
N ARG A 110 -28.60 5.13 7.75
CA ARG A 110 -27.49 4.49 7.05
C ARG A 110 -27.01 3.27 7.82
N LEU A 111 -26.82 2.18 7.10
CA LEU A 111 -26.22 0.96 7.63
C LEU A 111 -24.94 0.66 6.86
N MET A 112 -23.84 0.44 7.57
CA MET A 112 -22.60 -0.09 6.98
C MET A 112 -22.61 -1.61 7.10
N HIS A 113 -22.36 -2.26 5.97
CA HIS A 113 -22.26 -3.71 5.86
C HIS A 113 -20.83 -4.06 5.47
N SER A 114 -20.35 -5.22 5.93
CA SER A 114 -19.09 -5.76 5.46
C SER A 114 -19.09 -7.28 5.43
N ALA A 115 -18.21 -7.84 4.60
CA ALA A 115 -17.92 -9.26 4.57
C ALA A 115 -16.41 -9.50 4.42
N THR A 116 -15.87 -10.39 5.24
CA THR A 116 -14.46 -10.77 5.21
C THR A 116 -14.24 -12.01 4.35
N ILE A 117 -13.32 -11.91 3.40
CA ILE A 117 -12.80 -13.04 2.61
C ILE A 117 -11.42 -13.41 3.17
N LYS A 118 -11.26 -14.65 3.65
CA LYS A 118 -9.99 -15.17 4.17
C LYS A 118 -9.42 -16.27 3.28
N GLY A 119 -8.15 -16.63 3.51
CA GLY A 119 -7.52 -17.76 2.80
C GLY A 119 -7.17 -17.45 1.34
N LEU A 120 -7.01 -16.16 1.03
CA LEU A 120 -6.62 -15.71 -0.30
C LEU A 120 -5.14 -16.04 -0.53
N GLN A 121 -4.81 -16.52 -1.73
CA GLN A 121 -3.41 -16.67 -2.13
C GLN A 121 -2.83 -15.30 -2.41
N TRP A 122 -1.58 -15.07 -2.04
CA TRP A 122 -0.84 -13.85 -2.35
C TRP A 122 -0.65 -13.68 -3.86
N ASN A 123 -0.47 -12.43 -4.31
CA ASN A 123 -0.16 -12.07 -5.70
C ASN A 123 -1.02 -12.81 -6.74
N THR A 124 -2.34 -12.82 -6.53
CA THR A 124 -3.30 -13.63 -7.28
C THR A 124 -4.55 -12.82 -7.61
N ASP A 125 -5.05 -12.98 -8.84
CA ASP A 125 -6.29 -12.36 -9.28
C ASP A 125 -7.51 -13.13 -8.73
N TYR A 126 -8.48 -12.37 -8.22
CA TYR A 126 -9.77 -12.86 -7.74
C TYR A 126 -10.93 -12.07 -8.36
N GLU A 127 -12.09 -12.71 -8.39
CA GLU A 127 -13.38 -12.11 -8.71
C GLU A 127 -14.25 -12.18 -7.46
N TYR A 128 -14.97 -11.11 -7.15
CA TYR A 128 -16.02 -11.12 -6.13
C TYR A 128 -17.35 -10.66 -6.71
N ARG A 129 -18.42 -11.05 -6.04
CA ARG A 129 -19.78 -10.62 -6.34
C ARG A 129 -20.56 -10.41 -5.06
N VAL A 130 -21.25 -9.28 -4.95
CA VAL A 130 -22.24 -8.98 -3.92
C VAL A 130 -23.62 -8.97 -4.56
N ASP A 131 -24.47 -9.90 -4.15
CA ASP A 131 -25.86 -9.96 -4.60
C ASP A 131 -26.77 -9.32 -3.54
N HIS A 132 -27.52 -8.28 -3.92
CA HIS A 132 -28.58 -7.69 -3.12
C HIS A 132 -29.87 -8.47 -3.35
N LEU A 133 -30.40 -9.07 -2.29
CA LEU A 133 -31.58 -9.92 -2.34
C LEU A 133 -32.78 -9.21 -1.72
N ARG A 134 -33.93 -9.25 -2.39
CA ARG A 134 -35.23 -8.83 -1.87
C ARG A 134 -36.17 -10.01 -1.83
N ALA A 135 -36.63 -10.37 -0.63
CA ALA A 135 -37.46 -11.56 -0.42
C ALA A 135 -36.86 -12.83 -1.05
N GLY A 136 -35.52 -12.95 -1.04
CA GLY A 136 -34.76 -14.07 -1.61
C GLY A 136 -34.51 -14.01 -3.12
N ASN A 137 -34.96 -12.97 -3.83
CA ASN A 137 -34.66 -12.77 -5.25
C ASN A 137 -33.58 -11.72 -5.41
N ILE A 138 -32.61 -11.96 -6.29
CA ILE A 138 -31.58 -10.97 -6.63
C ILE A 138 -32.26 -9.78 -7.33
N VAL A 139 -32.11 -8.58 -6.77
CA VAL A 139 -32.59 -7.32 -7.36
C VAL A 139 -31.46 -6.50 -7.96
N GLU A 140 -30.24 -6.68 -7.46
CA GLU A 140 -29.04 -6.02 -7.97
C GLU A 140 -27.81 -6.90 -7.69
N THR A 141 -26.82 -6.81 -8.56
CA THR A 141 -25.56 -7.55 -8.47
C THR A 141 -24.41 -6.61 -8.75
N PHE A 142 -23.45 -6.56 -7.84
CA PHE A 142 -22.17 -5.86 -7.99
C PHE A 142 -21.08 -6.92 -8.17
N ALA A 143 -20.30 -6.84 -9.23
CA ALA A 143 -19.25 -7.84 -9.52
C ALA A 143 -18.01 -7.14 -10.06
N ASN A 144 -16.86 -7.39 -9.44
CA ASN A 144 -15.57 -6.81 -9.83
C ASN A 144 -14.43 -7.83 -9.65
N GLN A 145 -13.25 -7.44 -10.13
CA GLN A 145 -12.00 -8.18 -9.97
C GLN A 145 -11.08 -7.44 -9.01
N PHE A 146 -10.18 -8.16 -8.35
CA PHE A 146 -9.13 -7.55 -7.54
C PHE A 146 -7.88 -8.42 -7.54
N HIS A 147 -6.74 -7.78 -7.29
CA HIS A 147 -5.48 -8.45 -7.07
C HIS A 147 -5.15 -8.43 -5.57
N THR A 148 -4.76 -9.57 -5.01
CA THR A 148 -4.31 -9.66 -3.63
C THR A 148 -2.92 -9.04 -3.46
N ARG A 149 -2.55 -8.69 -2.24
CA ARG A 149 -1.23 -8.13 -1.94
C ARG A 149 -0.08 -9.05 -2.35
N LEU A 150 1.11 -8.48 -2.48
CA LEU A 150 2.36 -9.24 -2.48
C LEU A 150 2.61 -9.82 -1.09
N GLN A 151 3.13 -11.04 -1.04
CA GLN A 151 3.51 -11.68 0.22
C GLN A 151 4.66 -10.89 0.88
N HIS A 152 4.69 -10.81 2.21
CA HIS A 152 5.81 -10.21 2.93
C HIS A 152 7.16 -10.79 2.47
N GLY A 153 8.10 -9.91 2.17
CA GLY A 153 9.42 -10.24 1.64
C GLY A 153 9.46 -10.45 0.12
N ASP A 154 8.32 -10.52 -0.59
CA ASP A 154 8.31 -10.61 -2.05
C ASP A 154 8.92 -9.34 -2.65
N SER A 155 9.93 -9.53 -3.47
CA SER A 155 10.76 -8.50 -4.09
C SER A 155 10.20 -8.02 -5.44
N LYS A 156 9.05 -8.55 -5.90
CA LYS A 156 8.41 -8.06 -7.12
C LYS A 156 8.15 -6.54 -7.03
N PRO A 157 8.48 -5.79 -8.10
CA PRO A 157 8.13 -4.39 -8.17
C PRO A 157 6.63 -4.16 -8.07
N PHE A 158 6.25 -3.07 -7.43
CA PHE A 158 4.87 -2.60 -7.32
C PHE A 158 4.85 -1.07 -7.26
N SER A 159 3.68 -0.46 -7.45
CA SER A 159 3.52 0.99 -7.46
C SER A 159 2.26 1.41 -6.71
N PHE A 160 2.32 2.55 -6.02
CA PHE A 160 1.15 3.09 -5.32
C PHE A 160 1.06 4.61 -5.45
N GLY A 161 -0.16 5.13 -5.29
CA GLY A 161 -0.43 6.56 -5.30
C GLY A 161 -0.68 7.08 -3.90
N ALA A 162 -0.07 8.20 -3.51
CA ALA A 162 -0.28 8.85 -2.22
C ALA A 162 -0.79 10.29 -2.38
N TYR A 163 -1.94 10.58 -1.77
CA TYR A 163 -2.58 11.90 -1.82
C TYR A 163 -3.42 12.15 -0.57
N GLY A 164 -3.48 13.40 -0.12
CA GLY A 164 -4.40 13.86 0.92
C GLY A 164 -5.21 15.07 0.46
N ASP A 165 -5.98 15.64 1.38
CA ASP A 165 -6.79 16.84 1.16
C ASP A 165 -7.72 16.66 -0.04
N SER A 166 -8.55 15.62 0.01
CA SER A 166 -9.30 15.13 -1.14
C SER A 166 -10.80 15.48 -1.13
N SER A 167 -11.66 14.47 -1.12
CA SER A 167 -13.06 14.54 -1.56
C SER A 167 -13.87 15.62 -0.87
N ARG A 168 -14.38 16.56 -1.67
CA ARG A 168 -15.37 17.57 -1.24
C ARG A 168 -16.54 17.61 -2.21
N GLY A 169 -17.75 17.72 -1.67
CA GLY A 169 -18.95 17.92 -2.48
C GLY A 169 -18.92 19.23 -3.30
N GLY A 170 -19.70 19.29 -4.38
CA GLY A 170 -19.83 20.49 -5.21
C GLY A 170 -18.82 20.56 -6.36
N GLN A 171 -18.32 21.75 -6.68
CA GLN A 171 -17.40 21.95 -7.82
C GLN A 171 -16.03 21.30 -7.60
N GLU A 172 -15.55 21.23 -6.35
CA GLU A 172 -14.28 20.58 -6.00
C GLU A 172 -14.32 19.05 -6.19
N GLY A 173 -15.52 18.45 -6.24
CA GLY A 173 -15.69 17.04 -6.58
C GLY A 173 -15.21 16.69 -8.00
N PHE A 174 -15.11 17.67 -8.91
CA PHE A 174 -14.50 17.47 -10.22
C PHE A 174 -13.00 17.18 -10.10
N HIS A 175 -12.27 17.94 -9.27
CA HIS A 175 -10.82 17.77 -9.11
C HIS A 175 -10.49 16.43 -8.45
N PHE A 176 -11.24 16.04 -7.41
CA PHE A 176 -11.11 14.71 -6.82
C PHE A 176 -11.31 13.60 -7.87
N ASN A 177 -12.38 13.67 -8.67
CA ASN A 177 -12.62 12.66 -9.72
C ASN A 177 -11.52 12.64 -10.79
N THR A 178 -10.91 13.78 -11.12
CA THR A 178 -9.74 13.82 -12.00
C THR A 178 -8.56 13.07 -11.37
N VAL A 179 -8.28 13.27 -10.09
CA VAL A 179 -7.24 12.52 -9.35
C VAL A 179 -7.51 11.02 -9.38
N GLN A 180 -8.75 10.59 -9.12
CA GLN A 180 -9.14 9.18 -9.18
C GLN A 180 -8.97 8.58 -10.59
N GLN A 181 -9.30 9.35 -11.64
CA GLN A 181 -9.04 8.94 -13.02
C GLN A 181 -7.53 8.78 -13.29
N GLY A 182 -6.71 9.66 -12.72
CA GLY A 182 -5.25 9.58 -12.80
C GLY A 182 -4.70 8.30 -12.21
N LEU A 183 -5.18 7.88 -11.02
CA LEU A 183 -4.80 6.61 -10.38
C LEU A 183 -5.15 5.41 -11.26
N ILE A 184 -6.36 5.38 -11.81
CA ILE A 184 -6.82 4.34 -12.75
C ILE A 184 -5.91 4.27 -13.98
N ASN A 185 -5.58 5.43 -14.56
CA ASN A 185 -4.75 5.50 -15.76
C ASN A 185 -3.29 5.08 -15.49
N ALA A 186 -2.77 5.36 -14.30
CA ALA A 186 -1.44 4.96 -13.86
C ALA A 186 -1.35 3.46 -13.53
N ASN A 187 -2.48 2.75 -13.41
CA ASN A 187 -2.54 1.31 -13.13
C ASN A 187 -1.75 0.92 -11.86
N LEU A 188 -1.99 1.67 -10.78
CA LEU A 188 -1.32 1.47 -9.49
C LEU A 188 -1.94 0.28 -8.74
N ASP A 189 -1.18 -0.34 -7.85
CA ASP A 189 -1.62 -1.50 -7.09
C ASP A 189 -2.59 -1.11 -5.97
N PHE A 190 -2.32 0.02 -5.30
CA PHE A 190 -3.16 0.58 -4.24
C PHE A 190 -2.91 2.08 -4.10
N SER A 191 -3.64 2.73 -3.18
CA SER A 191 -3.38 4.11 -2.80
C SER A 191 -3.35 4.35 -1.30
N LEU A 192 -2.50 5.27 -0.86
CA LEU A 192 -2.47 5.83 0.48
C LEU A 192 -3.27 7.13 0.51
N LEU A 193 -4.21 7.25 1.43
CA LEU A 193 -4.89 8.51 1.70
C LEU A 193 -4.20 9.21 2.87
N LEU A 194 -3.64 10.38 2.64
CA LEU A 194 -2.80 11.09 3.60
C LEU A 194 -3.64 12.01 4.53
N GLY A 195 -4.89 11.64 4.82
CA GLY A 195 -5.81 12.41 5.65
C GLY A 195 -6.61 13.47 4.89
N ASP A 196 -7.62 14.01 5.58
CA ASP A 196 -8.64 14.90 5.02
C ASP A 196 -9.34 14.23 3.82
N ASN A 197 -9.84 13.03 4.11
CA ASN A 197 -10.43 12.14 3.12
C ASN A 197 -11.83 12.58 2.72
N ILE A 198 -12.54 13.23 3.66
CA ILE A 198 -13.92 13.68 3.52
C ILE A 198 -14.07 15.10 4.11
N TYR A 199 -14.28 16.08 3.23
CA TYR A 199 -14.54 17.46 3.65
C TYR A 199 -16.02 17.79 3.84
N THR A 200 -16.37 18.73 4.72
CA THR A 200 -15.48 19.57 5.57
C THR A 200 -15.40 19.05 7.00
N PHE A 201 -16.30 18.16 7.43
CA PHE A 201 -16.38 17.73 8.81
C PHE A 201 -16.34 16.19 8.97
N GLY A 202 -15.97 15.45 7.92
CA GLY A 202 -15.86 14.00 7.98
C GLY A 202 -17.20 13.28 8.17
N THR A 203 -18.33 13.87 7.76
CA THR A 203 -19.64 13.26 8.05
C THR A 203 -20.03 12.15 7.07
N HIS A 204 -20.94 11.26 7.48
CA HIS A 204 -21.55 10.25 6.60
C HIS A 204 -22.27 10.84 5.38
N TYR A 205 -22.80 12.08 5.48
CA TYR A 205 -23.39 12.77 4.33
C TYR A 205 -22.32 13.30 3.39
N GLU A 206 -21.19 13.76 3.91
CA GLU A 206 -20.07 14.23 3.09
C GLU A 206 -19.35 13.05 2.43
N ALA A 207 -19.32 11.88 3.07
CA ALA A 207 -18.81 10.63 2.51
C ALA A 207 -19.50 10.23 1.19
N ASP A 208 -20.75 10.67 0.98
CA ASP A 208 -21.46 10.46 -0.28
C ASP A 208 -20.72 11.08 -1.47
N SER A 209 -19.96 12.17 -1.27
CA SER A 209 -19.16 12.78 -2.33
C SER A 209 -18.03 11.87 -2.81
N ARG A 210 -17.54 10.97 -1.96
CA ARG A 210 -16.48 10.02 -2.30
C ARG A 210 -17.03 8.73 -2.85
N PHE A 211 -18.06 8.18 -2.20
CA PHE A 211 -18.44 6.77 -2.38
C PHE A 211 -19.74 6.54 -3.15
N ARG A 212 -20.45 7.58 -3.59
CA ARG A 212 -21.64 7.40 -4.43
C ARG A 212 -21.28 7.37 -5.91
N GLN A 213 -21.81 6.35 -6.60
CA GLN A 213 -21.65 6.17 -8.04
C GLN A 213 -22.01 7.42 -8.86
N GLU A 214 -23.04 8.16 -8.46
CA GLU A 214 -23.48 9.34 -9.22
C GLU A 214 -22.66 10.60 -8.95
N GLN A 215 -21.88 10.62 -7.87
CA GLN A 215 -21.05 11.77 -7.50
C GLN A 215 -19.59 11.57 -7.90
N SER A 216 -19.06 10.36 -7.69
CA SER A 216 -17.66 10.04 -7.96
C SER A 216 -17.50 8.66 -8.58
N PRO A 217 -17.91 8.48 -9.85
CA PRO A 217 -17.88 7.18 -10.50
C PRO A 217 -16.46 6.62 -10.62
N GLN A 218 -15.43 7.48 -10.78
CA GLN A 218 -14.03 7.05 -10.82
C GLN A 218 -13.54 6.52 -9.47
N ALA A 219 -13.93 7.17 -8.37
CA ALA A 219 -13.61 6.68 -7.03
C ALA A 219 -14.27 5.32 -6.76
N VAL A 220 -15.52 5.13 -7.22
CA VAL A 220 -16.21 3.84 -7.09
C VAL A 220 -15.55 2.77 -7.96
N GLU A 221 -15.18 3.09 -9.20
CA GLU A 221 -14.43 2.19 -10.08
C GLU A 221 -13.11 1.75 -9.42
N TRP A 222 -12.30 2.71 -8.95
CA TRP A 222 -11.05 2.48 -8.25
C TRP A 222 -11.24 1.58 -7.01
N THR A 223 -12.05 2.02 -6.06
CA THR A 223 -12.23 1.33 -4.76
C THR A 223 -12.94 -0.01 -4.88
N SER A 224 -13.58 -0.30 -6.03
CA SER A 224 -14.16 -1.61 -6.29
C SER A 224 -13.13 -2.69 -6.60
N SER A 225 -11.92 -2.31 -7.03
CA SER A 225 -10.86 -3.23 -7.50
C SER A 225 -9.51 -3.00 -6.82
N ASN A 226 -9.31 -1.85 -6.16
CA ASN A 226 -8.09 -1.46 -5.47
C ASN A 226 -8.37 -1.04 -4.02
N VAL A 227 -7.35 -1.19 -3.17
CA VAL A 227 -7.42 -0.84 -1.75
C VAL A 227 -6.96 0.61 -1.52
N GLU A 228 -7.68 1.31 -0.65
CA GLU A 228 -7.25 2.59 -0.08
C GLU A 228 -6.88 2.42 1.39
N TYR A 229 -5.61 2.72 1.73
CA TYR A 229 -5.14 2.75 3.12
C TYR A 229 -5.18 4.19 3.61
N PHE A 230 -6.10 4.50 4.52
CA PHE A 230 -6.30 5.87 4.98
C PHE A 230 -5.46 6.18 6.23
N ALA A 231 -4.87 7.36 6.27
CA ALA A 231 -4.52 8.11 7.46
C ALA A 231 -5.65 9.10 7.77
N ILE A 232 -5.76 9.51 9.03
CA ILE A 232 -6.83 10.43 9.47
C ILE A 232 -6.35 11.89 9.52
N GLY A 233 -7.10 12.79 8.88
CA GLY A 233 -6.82 14.23 8.91
C GLY A 233 -7.72 15.02 9.86
N ASN A 234 -7.45 16.31 10.01
CA ASN A 234 -8.17 17.16 10.97
C ASN A 234 -9.62 17.39 10.55
N HIS A 235 -9.91 17.40 9.24
CA HIS A 235 -11.28 17.50 8.73
C HIS A 235 -12.08 16.21 8.94
N ASP A 236 -11.43 15.06 9.06
CA ASP A 236 -12.07 13.78 9.35
C ASP A 236 -12.53 13.67 10.82
N LEU A 237 -11.92 14.44 11.74
CA LEU A 237 -12.15 14.32 13.19
C LEU A 237 -13.28 15.20 13.76
N PHE A 238 -13.73 16.21 13.01
CA PHE A 238 -14.61 17.25 13.57
C PHE A 238 -15.93 16.73 14.14
N VAL A 239 -16.40 15.56 13.70
CA VAL A 239 -17.56 14.89 14.29
C VAL A 239 -17.12 13.63 15.04
N ASN A 240 -17.50 13.55 16.32
CA ASN A 240 -17.33 12.38 17.18
C ASN A 240 -15.92 11.74 17.11
N MET A 241 -14.87 12.55 16.99
CA MET A 241 -13.47 12.10 16.92
C MET A 241 -13.28 11.05 15.81
N GLY A 242 -13.80 11.32 14.60
CA GLY A 242 -13.58 10.46 13.44
C GLY A 242 -14.40 9.17 13.44
N LYS A 243 -15.46 9.04 14.27
CA LYS A 243 -16.34 7.87 14.28
C LYS A 243 -16.75 7.44 12.88
N GLN A 244 -17.07 8.39 12.02
CA GLN A 244 -17.49 8.15 10.65
C GLN A 244 -16.39 7.48 9.82
N SER A 245 -15.14 7.94 9.89
CA SER A 245 -14.02 7.30 9.21
C SER A 245 -13.83 5.86 9.70
N ARG A 246 -13.95 5.62 11.01
CA ARG A 246 -13.88 4.27 11.60
C ARG A 246 -15.01 3.33 11.18
N GLU A 247 -16.15 3.87 10.80
CA GLU A 247 -17.28 3.11 10.26
C GLU A 247 -17.21 2.91 8.74
N LEU A 248 -16.51 3.79 8.04
CA LEU A 248 -16.34 3.75 6.59
C LEU A 248 -15.16 2.86 6.20
N TYR A 249 -14.03 2.91 6.88
CA TYR A 249 -12.84 2.14 6.52
C TYR A 249 -12.71 0.89 7.41
N SER A 250 -12.23 -0.22 6.82
CA SER A 250 -11.91 -1.44 7.56
C SER A 250 -10.42 -1.69 7.45
N VAL A 251 -9.70 -1.45 8.54
CA VAL A 251 -8.22 -1.43 8.58
C VAL A 251 -7.66 -2.45 9.57
N PRO A 252 -6.37 -2.79 9.49
CA PRO A 252 -5.68 -3.51 10.55
C PRO A 252 -5.87 -2.81 11.90
N VAL A 253 -6.11 -3.61 12.93
CA VAL A 253 -6.29 -3.14 14.31
C VAL A 253 -5.08 -3.60 15.11
N PRO A 254 -4.20 -2.69 15.57
CA PRO A 254 -3.08 -3.07 16.41
C PRO A 254 -3.53 -3.65 17.75
N GLU A 255 -2.96 -4.79 18.09
CA GLU A 255 -3.14 -5.48 19.36
C GLU A 255 -1.76 -5.85 19.91
N GLU A 256 -1.45 -5.36 21.12
CA GLU A 256 -0.16 -5.55 21.77
C GLU A 256 0.17 -7.04 21.95
N GLY A 257 1.36 -7.43 21.51
CA GLY A 257 1.84 -8.81 21.55
C GLY A 257 1.16 -9.76 20.56
N VAL A 258 0.21 -9.26 19.77
CA VAL A 258 -0.42 -9.97 18.66
C VAL A 258 0.03 -9.33 17.37
N THR A 259 -0.54 -8.19 16.97
CA THR A 259 -0.22 -7.51 15.72
C THR A 259 0.79 -6.38 15.85
N SER A 260 1.13 -5.95 17.07
CA SER A 260 2.16 -4.93 17.30
C SER A 260 3.00 -5.28 18.54
N PRO A 261 4.31 -4.98 18.56
CA PRO A 261 5.16 -5.22 19.74
C PRO A 261 4.77 -4.36 20.95
N VAL A 262 4.11 -3.22 20.72
CA VAL A 262 3.63 -2.31 21.76
C VAL A 262 2.16 -1.95 21.53
N GLY A 263 1.45 -1.64 22.61
CA GLY A 263 0.07 -1.15 22.50
C GLY A 263 0.01 0.28 21.98
N LEU A 264 -1.10 0.63 21.34
CA LEU A 264 -1.41 2.02 21.03
C LEU A 264 -1.57 2.84 22.32
N PRO A 265 -1.38 4.17 22.25
CA PRO A 265 -1.56 5.03 23.41
C PRO A 265 -2.98 4.92 24.00
N ASP A 266 -3.07 4.93 25.33
CA ASP A 266 -4.35 4.85 26.04
C ASP A 266 -5.34 5.92 25.56
N GLY A 267 -6.53 5.48 25.15
CA GLY A 267 -7.62 6.38 24.73
C GLY A 267 -7.59 6.77 23.24
N GLU A 268 -6.59 6.32 22.48
CA GLU A 268 -6.55 6.49 21.03
C GLU A 268 -7.34 5.38 20.33
N PHE A 269 -7.81 5.67 19.11
CA PHE A 269 -8.57 4.72 18.31
C PHE A 269 -7.64 3.96 17.37
N ALA A 270 -7.77 2.62 17.37
CA ALA A 270 -6.90 1.74 16.60
C ALA A 270 -6.97 1.99 15.09
N GLU A 271 -8.13 2.36 14.57
CA GLU A 271 -8.31 2.60 13.15
C GLU A 271 -7.59 3.87 12.66
N HIS A 272 -7.11 4.73 13.57
CA HIS A 272 -6.37 5.95 13.22
C HIS A 272 -4.86 5.71 13.10
N SER A 273 -4.36 4.58 13.62
CA SER A 273 -2.94 4.27 13.70
C SER A 273 -2.75 2.76 13.55
N TYR A 274 -2.20 2.33 12.42
CA TYR A 274 -2.03 0.91 12.09
C TYR A 274 -0.87 0.73 11.11
N SER A 275 -0.47 -0.51 10.91
CA SER A 275 0.58 -0.88 9.97
C SER A 275 0.18 -2.08 9.11
N PHE A 276 0.87 -2.24 7.98
CA PHE A 276 0.70 -3.34 7.05
C PHE A 276 1.95 -3.53 6.21
N ASP A 277 2.10 -4.72 5.62
CA ASP A 277 3.14 -5.00 4.64
C ASP A 277 2.56 -5.13 3.23
N TYR A 278 3.37 -4.74 2.25
CA TYR A 278 3.15 -5.06 0.84
C TYR A 278 4.49 -5.44 0.22
N GLY A 279 4.67 -6.72 -0.10
CA GLY A 279 5.95 -7.21 -0.62
C GLY A 279 7.09 -7.02 0.40
N ASN A 280 8.19 -6.43 -0.05
CA ASN A 280 9.35 -6.09 0.77
C ASN A 280 9.25 -4.73 1.49
N THR A 281 8.07 -4.12 1.55
CA THR A 281 7.86 -2.79 2.14
C THR A 281 6.88 -2.84 3.31
N HIS A 282 7.25 -2.17 4.39
CA HIS A 282 6.44 -1.99 5.58
C HIS A 282 5.91 -0.56 5.66
N PHE A 283 4.62 -0.45 5.94
CA PHE A 283 3.90 0.82 6.04
C PHE A 283 3.32 1.00 7.44
N VAL A 284 3.44 2.20 8.00
CA VAL A 284 2.83 2.55 9.28
C VAL A 284 2.24 3.95 9.24
N THR A 285 1.02 4.10 9.78
CA THR A 285 0.38 5.39 10.02
C THR A 285 0.12 5.62 11.49
N PHE A 286 0.11 6.89 11.89
CA PHE A 286 -0.27 7.32 13.22
C PHE A 286 -1.10 8.62 13.20
N ASP A 287 -1.89 8.83 14.24
CA ASP A 287 -2.74 10.01 14.36
C ASP A 287 -1.91 11.27 14.69
N THR A 288 -1.70 12.11 13.68
CA THR A 288 -0.95 13.38 13.81
C THR A 288 -1.79 14.54 14.35
N ASN A 289 -3.09 14.35 14.61
CA ASN A 289 -4.02 15.44 14.95
C ASN A 289 -3.76 16.08 16.32
N PHE A 290 -2.95 15.46 17.19
CA PHE A 290 -2.48 16.11 18.42
C PHE A 290 -1.74 17.43 18.13
N VAL A 291 -1.18 17.60 16.91
CA VAL A 291 -0.53 18.84 16.47
C VAL A 291 -1.51 20.02 16.49
N GLU A 292 -2.78 19.82 16.13
CA GLU A 292 -3.80 20.89 16.11
C GLU A 292 -4.73 20.89 17.35
N PHE A 293 -5.02 19.72 17.92
CA PHE A 293 -6.06 19.59 18.94
C PHE A 293 -5.55 19.39 20.37
N SER A 294 -4.24 19.33 20.59
CA SER A 294 -3.61 19.30 21.92
C SER A 294 -2.56 20.40 22.06
N SER A 295 -2.18 20.75 23.30
CA SER A 295 -1.12 21.75 23.56
C SER A 295 -0.38 21.47 24.87
N GLY A 296 0.82 22.05 25.03
CA GLY A 296 1.65 21.90 26.23
C GLY A 296 2.03 20.44 26.53
N GLU A 297 2.10 20.09 27.82
CA GLU A 297 2.50 18.76 28.28
C GLU A 297 1.66 17.62 27.69
N GLU A 298 0.36 17.85 27.44
CA GLU A 298 -0.51 16.85 26.82
C GLU A 298 -0.09 16.54 25.39
N ARG A 299 0.23 17.58 24.60
CA ARG A 299 0.70 17.41 23.21
C ARG A 299 2.01 16.64 23.17
N GLU A 300 2.95 16.99 24.04
CA GLU A 300 4.26 16.32 24.12
C GLU A 300 4.12 14.86 24.58
N GLN A 301 3.23 14.59 25.54
CA GLN A 301 2.98 13.21 25.98
C GLN A 301 2.34 12.37 24.87
N ARG A 302 1.33 12.92 24.16
CA ARG A 302 0.70 12.22 23.03
C ARG A 302 1.70 11.96 21.91
N LEU A 303 2.51 12.95 21.56
CA LEU A 303 3.61 12.81 20.59
C LEU A 303 4.55 11.66 20.98
N ASN A 304 5.05 11.66 22.21
CA ASN A 304 5.95 10.60 22.68
C ASN A 304 5.31 9.22 22.59
N ASN A 305 4.06 9.08 23.04
CA ASN A 305 3.38 7.78 23.03
C ASN A 305 3.14 7.27 21.61
N PHE A 306 2.76 8.15 20.66
CA PHE A 306 2.61 7.75 19.26
C PHE A 306 3.95 7.37 18.64
N LEU A 307 5.02 8.12 18.92
CA LEU A 307 6.35 7.76 18.41
C LEU A 307 6.90 6.49 19.06
N ASP A 308 6.56 6.19 20.33
CA ASP A 308 6.88 4.90 20.95
C ASP A 308 6.22 3.74 20.19
N TYR A 309 4.96 3.92 19.79
CA TYR A 309 4.26 2.95 18.94
C TYR A 309 4.93 2.79 17.58
N VAL A 310 5.11 3.89 16.84
CA VAL A 310 5.66 3.84 15.47
C VAL A 310 7.09 3.30 15.45
N VAL A 311 7.95 3.74 16.36
CA VAL A 311 9.33 3.26 16.42
C VAL A 311 9.39 1.77 16.71
N ALA A 312 8.62 1.28 17.69
CA ALA A 312 8.63 -0.14 18.01
C ALA A 312 8.09 -1.00 16.85
N ASP A 313 7.07 -0.52 16.14
CA ASP A 313 6.51 -1.17 14.96
C ASP A 313 7.54 -1.25 13.82
N LEU A 314 8.21 -0.13 13.53
CA LEU A 314 9.31 -0.07 12.55
C LEU A 314 10.48 -0.98 12.93
N GLU A 315 10.91 -0.98 14.19
CA GLU A 315 12.01 -1.81 14.69
C GLU A 315 11.70 -3.31 14.66
N ALA A 316 10.43 -3.69 14.76
CA ALA A 316 10.00 -5.09 14.65
C ALA A 316 9.95 -5.60 13.21
N SER A 317 9.97 -4.70 12.21
CA SER A 317 9.91 -5.05 10.80
C SER A 317 11.30 -5.25 10.19
N GLU A 318 11.47 -6.38 9.50
CA GLU A 318 12.63 -6.72 8.68
C GLU A 318 12.45 -6.29 7.20
N ALA A 319 11.37 -5.57 6.88
CA ALA A 319 11.12 -5.11 5.52
C ALA A 319 12.26 -4.21 5.00
N LYS A 320 12.49 -4.29 3.69
CA LYS A 320 13.52 -3.52 3.01
C LYS A 320 13.23 -2.04 3.12
N TRP A 321 12.04 -1.63 2.71
CA TRP A 321 11.60 -0.25 2.73
C TRP A 321 10.64 -0.02 3.88
N LYS A 322 10.79 1.11 4.57
CA LYS A 322 9.96 1.51 5.70
C LYS A 322 9.36 2.88 5.41
N ILE A 323 8.05 2.90 5.20
CA ILE A 323 7.32 4.11 4.79
C ILE A 323 6.35 4.47 5.90
N VAL A 324 6.56 5.64 6.50
CA VAL A 324 5.60 6.24 7.42
C VAL A 324 4.67 7.14 6.62
N PHE A 325 3.39 7.15 6.97
CA PHE A 325 2.45 8.10 6.38
C PHE A 325 1.51 8.69 7.43
N GLY A 326 1.02 9.90 7.17
CA GLY A 326 0.20 10.64 8.11
C GLY A 326 -0.43 11.85 7.44
N HIS A 327 -0.97 12.77 8.25
CA HIS A 327 -1.62 13.97 7.72
C HIS A 327 -0.76 15.23 7.85
N HIS A 328 -0.30 15.56 9.06
CA HIS A 328 0.39 16.81 9.31
C HIS A 328 1.90 16.73 9.00
N PRO A 329 2.45 17.64 8.20
CA PRO A 329 3.87 17.71 7.96
C PRO A 329 4.62 18.16 9.22
N PHE A 330 5.79 17.58 9.47
CA PHE A 330 6.71 18.03 10.52
C PHE A 330 7.37 19.36 10.17
N ILE A 331 7.46 19.66 8.86
CA ILE A 331 7.83 20.98 8.34
C ILE A 331 6.88 21.33 7.20
N GLY A 332 6.09 22.38 7.40
CA GLY A 332 5.01 22.75 6.50
C GLY A 332 5.45 23.77 5.46
N THR A 333 4.73 23.78 4.34
CA THR A 333 4.95 24.73 3.24
C THR A 333 4.00 25.94 3.38
N GLU A 334 2.89 25.77 4.09
CA GLU A 334 1.90 26.83 4.33
C GLU A 334 1.77 27.22 5.80
N LYS A 335 1.65 26.23 6.69
CA LYS A 335 1.65 26.43 8.13
C LYS A 335 3.08 26.26 8.62
N ARG A 336 3.56 27.21 9.42
CA ARG A 336 4.94 27.21 9.92
C ARG A 336 5.09 26.23 11.08
N GLN A 337 5.05 24.93 10.80
CA GLN A 337 5.87 24.02 11.61
C GLN A 337 7.33 24.40 11.34
N THR A 338 8.07 24.66 12.40
CA THR A 338 9.48 25.09 12.36
C THR A 338 10.36 24.05 13.04
N PRO A 339 11.67 24.06 12.80
CA PRO A 339 12.61 23.17 13.48
C PRO A 339 12.58 23.26 15.02
N ASP A 340 12.15 24.40 15.57
CA ASP A 340 11.93 24.58 17.01
C ASP A 340 10.71 23.81 17.57
N ASP A 341 9.82 23.28 16.72
CA ASP A 341 8.67 22.50 17.20
C ASP A 341 9.13 21.10 17.68
N PRO A 342 8.77 20.66 18.90
CA PRO A 342 9.04 19.29 19.35
C PRO A 342 8.55 18.20 18.39
N TYR A 343 7.50 18.46 17.60
CA TYR A 343 7.03 17.55 16.57
C TYR A 343 8.08 17.37 15.46
N PHE A 344 8.70 18.45 14.97
CA PHE A 344 9.82 18.36 14.04
C PHE A 344 10.96 17.53 14.61
N GLN A 345 11.44 17.93 15.79
CA GLN A 345 12.63 17.37 16.41
C GLN A 345 12.49 15.87 16.66
N GLN A 346 11.37 15.46 17.26
CA GLN A 346 11.18 14.06 17.63
C GLN A 346 10.85 13.18 16.42
N VAL A 347 10.08 13.66 15.45
CA VAL A 347 9.74 12.87 14.26
C VAL A 347 10.98 12.63 13.41
N VAL A 348 11.75 13.68 13.10
CA VAL A 348 12.97 13.54 12.29
C VAL A 348 13.95 12.61 12.97
N THR A 349 14.31 12.86 14.24
CA THR A 349 15.29 12.03 14.95
C THR A 349 14.82 10.58 15.11
N ARG A 350 13.62 10.37 15.66
CA ARG A 350 13.20 9.00 16.06
C ARG A 350 12.84 8.12 14.87
N LEU A 351 12.22 8.67 13.82
CA LEU A 351 11.90 7.87 12.64
C LEU A 351 13.15 7.59 11.80
N ASN A 352 14.09 8.55 11.71
CA ASN A 352 15.37 8.31 11.06
C ASN A 352 16.17 7.21 11.79
N GLU A 353 16.27 7.29 13.13
CA GLU A 353 16.93 6.25 13.95
C GLU A 353 16.25 4.87 13.83
N ALA A 354 14.93 4.83 13.61
CA ALA A 354 14.17 3.60 13.37
C ALA A 354 14.28 3.07 11.92
N GLY A 355 15.00 3.77 11.06
CA GLY A 355 15.26 3.38 9.67
C GLY A 355 14.09 3.65 8.70
N ALA A 356 13.23 4.63 9.00
CA ALA A 356 12.20 5.06 8.05
C ALA A 356 12.83 5.79 6.84
N ASP A 357 12.47 5.37 5.63
CA ASP A 357 12.99 5.94 4.38
C ASP A 357 12.16 7.16 3.93
N LEU A 358 10.84 7.10 4.11
CA LEU A 358 9.90 8.15 3.68
C LEU A 358 8.89 8.48 4.78
N PHE A 359 8.52 9.76 4.87
CA PHE A 359 7.33 10.23 5.57
C PHE A 359 6.37 10.96 4.61
N LEU A 360 5.29 10.30 4.22
CA LEU A 360 4.30 10.83 3.29
C LEU A 360 3.19 11.56 4.07
N VAL A 361 2.96 12.83 3.76
CA VAL A 361 2.02 13.70 4.48
C VAL A 361 1.23 14.59 3.51
N ALA A 362 0.23 15.30 4.04
CA ALA A 362 -0.58 16.22 3.27
C ALA A 362 -0.82 17.52 4.07
N HIS A 363 -2.06 17.96 4.23
CA HIS A 363 -2.51 19.12 5.01
C HIS A 363 -2.13 20.49 4.42
N SER A 364 -0.91 20.62 3.89
CA SER A 364 -0.56 21.73 2.99
C SER A 364 -1.06 21.35 1.60
N HIS A 365 -1.89 22.20 0.98
CA HIS A 365 -2.54 21.91 -0.29
C HIS A 365 -1.58 22.21 -1.46
N SER A 366 -0.44 21.53 -1.42
CA SER A 366 0.76 21.74 -2.23
C SER A 366 1.49 20.41 -2.43
N TYR A 367 2.55 20.45 -3.25
CA TYR A 367 3.50 19.34 -3.39
C TYR A 367 4.92 19.81 -3.06
N ALA A 368 5.68 19.02 -2.31
CA ALA A 368 7.09 19.29 -2.01
C ALA A 368 7.77 18.07 -1.39
N TRP A 369 9.10 18.04 -1.40
CA TRP A 369 9.89 17.12 -0.58
C TRP A 369 11.13 17.77 0.01
N THR A 370 11.58 17.22 1.14
CA THR A 370 12.80 17.65 1.83
C THR A 370 14.04 16.95 1.28
N TYR A 371 15.23 17.50 1.53
CA TYR A 371 16.44 16.68 1.56
C TYR A 371 16.32 15.56 2.63
N PRO A 372 17.15 14.50 2.58
CA PRO A 372 17.25 13.51 3.66
C PRO A 372 17.66 14.19 4.97
N LEU A 373 16.73 14.32 5.92
CA LEU A 373 16.96 14.99 7.19
C LEU A 373 17.53 14.01 8.23
N GLN A 374 18.64 14.40 8.86
CA GLN A 374 19.35 13.59 9.85
C GLN A 374 19.01 13.95 11.28
N GLY A 375 18.59 15.20 11.51
CA GLY A 375 18.32 15.74 12.83
C GLY A 375 18.63 17.24 12.88
N PHE A 376 19.27 17.67 13.96
CA PHE A 376 19.62 19.07 14.19
C PHE A 376 20.80 19.16 15.17
N SER A 377 21.61 20.21 15.00
CA SER A 377 22.69 20.53 15.93
C SER A 377 22.23 21.60 16.93
N ASP A 378 22.37 21.34 18.23
CA ASP A 378 22.09 22.35 19.28
C ASP A 378 23.27 23.33 19.35
N SER A 379 23.27 24.36 18.50
CA SER A 379 24.38 25.31 18.39
C SER A 379 24.13 26.63 19.14
N ASN A 380 22.89 26.87 19.60
CA ASN A 380 22.46 28.13 20.21
C ASN A 380 22.36 28.07 21.75
N GLU A 381 22.88 29.12 22.43
CA GLU A 381 22.86 29.23 23.90
C GLU A 381 21.45 29.38 24.52
N ASP A 382 20.42 29.63 23.71
CA ASP A 382 19.03 29.85 24.15
C ASP A 382 18.09 28.65 23.95
N GLY A 383 18.57 27.57 23.33
CA GLY A 383 17.81 26.33 23.12
C GLY A 383 16.71 26.42 22.06
N VAL A 384 16.77 27.43 21.19
CA VAL A 384 15.89 27.58 20.01
C VAL A 384 16.61 27.00 18.79
N ILE A 385 15.92 26.11 18.08
CA ILE A 385 16.46 25.49 16.85
C ILE A 385 16.02 26.28 15.62
N ASP A 386 16.98 26.93 14.95
CA ASP A 386 16.77 27.64 13.69
C ASP A 386 16.92 26.71 12.48
N ILE A 387 16.41 27.14 11.32
CA ILE A 387 16.45 26.35 10.08
C ILE A 387 17.87 25.99 9.63
N GLY A 388 18.83 26.90 9.79
CA GLY A 388 20.24 26.65 9.46
C GLY A 388 20.97 25.69 10.41
N GLU A 389 20.29 25.18 11.45
CA GLU A 389 20.81 24.15 12.37
C GLU A 389 20.27 22.75 12.07
N VAL A 390 19.35 22.63 11.12
CA VAL A 390 18.86 21.33 10.63
C VAL A 390 19.98 20.62 9.88
N GLU A 391 20.22 19.37 10.24
CA GLU A 391 21.21 18.51 9.59
C GLU A 391 20.52 17.71 8.49
N TYR A 392 21.07 17.74 7.27
CA TYR A 392 20.56 17.02 6.11
C TYR A 392 21.69 16.67 5.14
N VAL A 393 21.42 15.72 4.25
CA VAL A 393 22.31 15.38 3.14
C VAL A 393 21.87 16.17 1.91
N GLU A 394 22.64 17.19 1.54
CA GLU A 394 22.39 17.94 0.30
C GLU A 394 22.81 17.06 -0.90
N ASP A 395 21.95 17.03 -1.92
CA ASP A 395 22.23 16.34 -3.18
C ASP A 395 21.63 17.12 -4.36
N ASP A 396 22.36 17.25 -5.46
CA ASP A 396 21.93 18.01 -6.63
C ASP A 396 21.36 17.15 -7.77
N ASP A 397 21.52 15.83 -7.70
CA ASP A 397 21.01 14.89 -8.71
C ASP A 397 19.58 14.36 -8.39
N ARG A 398 19.10 14.54 -7.14
CA ARG A 398 17.82 13.99 -6.63
C ARG A 398 17.79 12.46 -6.56
N SER A 399 18.95 11.83 -6.36
CA SER A 399 19.16 10.41 -6.12
C SER A 399 19.84 10.18 -4.77
N TYR A 400 19.04 9.94 -3.73
CA TYR A 400 19.56 9.83 -2.37
C TYR A 400 19.92 8.40 -1.98
N ASP A 401 20.94 8.24 -1.16
CA ASP A 401 21.25 6.96 -0.55
C ASP A 401 20.19 6.51 0.47
N LYS A 402 19.85 5.23 0.43
CA LYS A 402 19.06 4.58 1.49
C LYS A 402 19.73 4.78 2.86
N GLY A 403 18.97 5.31 3.82
CA GLY A 403 19.46 5.59 5.16
C GLY A 403 20.26 6.91 5.29
N ALA A 404 20.31 7.75 4.25
CA ALA A 404 20.92 9.07 4.32
C ALA A 404 20.21 10.00 5.33
N GLY A 405 18.90 9.81 5.52
CA GLY A 405 18.05 10.59 6.41
C GLY A 405 16.57 10.38 6.10
N LEU A 406 15.69 10.93 6.93
CA LEU A 406 14.24 10.90 6.70
C LEU A 406 13.85 11.94 5.65
N ILE A 407 13.21 11.50 4.56
CA ILE A 407 12.64 12.40 3.56
C ILE A 407 11.13 12.56 3.81
N GLN A 408 10.66 13.80 3.95
CA GLN A 408 9.22 14.09 3.95
C GLN A 408 8.75 14.42 2.54
N VAL A 409 7.61 13.88 2.14
CA VAL A 409 6.89 14.27 0.92
C VAL A 409 5.52 14.80 1.30
N VAL A 410 5.25 16.05 0.93
CA VAL A 410 3.93 16.68 1.02
C VAL A 410 3.18 16.41 -0.28
N SER A 411 2.00 15.80 -0.19
CA SER A 411 1.11 15.49 -1.33
C SER A 411 -0.35 15.83 -0.98
N GLY A 412 -0.62 17.11 -0.68
CA GLY A 412 -1.98 17.62 -0.40
C GLY A 412 -2.74 18.08 -1.65
N ILE A 413 -2.56 17.36 -2.75
CA ILE A 413 -3.02 17.74 -4.10
C ILE A 413 -4.18 16.85 -4.61
N GLY A 414 -4.85 16.15 -3.69
CA GLY A 414 -5.84 15.11 -3.98
C GLY A 414 -7.23 15.60 -4.41
N GLY A 415 -7.47 16.92 -4.48
CA GLY A 415 -8.72 17.49 -5.00
C GLY A 415 -9.24 18.71 -4.24
N GLY A 416 -8.79 18.94 -3.01
CA GLY A 416 -9.04 20.15 -2.25
C GLY A 416 -8.38 21.37 -2.89
N SER A 417 -8.95 22.56 -2.69
CA SER A 417 -8.43 23.80 -3.31
C SER A 417 -6.91 23.97 -3.11
N LEU A 418 -6.13 23.96 -4.19
CA LEU A 418 -4.68 24.19 -4.17
C LEU A 418 -4.36 25.58 -3.62
N ARG A 419 -3.18 25.72 -3.00
CA ARG A 419 -2.79 26.97 -2.35
C ARG A 419 -1.42 27.44 -2.78
N GLN A 420 -1.26 28.76 -2.77
CA GLN A 420 0.04 29.38 -2.99
C GLN A 420 0.88 29.25 -1.71
N THR A 421 2.12 28.82 -1.89
CA THR A 421 3.03 28.50 -0.78
C THR A 421 4.44 28.97 -1.11
N THR A 422 5.28 29.07 -0.08
CA THR A 422 6.72 29.34 -0.17
C THR A 422 7.44 28.22 0.56
N TYR A 423 8.56 27.77 0.01
CA TYR A 423 9.38 26.72 0.59
C TYR A 423 10.65 27.31 1.15
N ASP A 424 11.17 26.72 2.22
CA ASP A 424 12.50 27.04 2.71
C ASP A 424 13.51 26.18 1.96
N GLU A 425 14.23 26.79 1.02
CA GLU A 425 15.21 26.12 0.15
C GLU A 425 16.37 25.51 0.95
N GLU A 426 16.54 25.83 2.24
CA GLU A 426 17.55 25.21 3.09
C GLU A 426 17.22 23.76 3.46
N VAL A 427 15.96 23.34 3.41
CA VAL A 427 15.55 21.96 3.78
C VAL A 427 14.66 21.29 2.75
N PHE A 428 13.94 22.08 1.93
CA PHE A 428 13.17 21.56 0.82
C PHE A 428 14.08 21.46 -0.40
N ALA A 429 14.31 20.22 -0.86
CA ALA A 429 14.99 19.95 -2.11
C ALA A 429 14.15 20.42 -3.30
N GLN A 430 12.82 20.30 -3.21
CA GLN A 430 11.91 20.84 -4.21
C GLN A 430 10.52 21.14 -3.63
N GLY A 431 9.88 22.17 -4.16
CA GLY A 431 8.46 22.46 -3.93
C GLY A 431 7.79 22.97 -5.20
N PHE A 432 6.45 22.93 -5.25
CA PHE A 432 5.63 23.33 -6.40
C PHE A 432 4.53 24.29 -5.96
N SER A 433 4.64 25.57 -6.32
CA SER A 433 3.66 26.60 -5.94
C SER A 433 2.77 27.01 -7.11
N LEU A 434 1.68 27.72 -6.82
CA LEU A 434 0.86 28.39 -7.83
C LEU A 434 1.59 29.58 -8.49
N ASP A 435 2.76 29.97 -7.99
CA ASP A 435 3.64 30.91 -8.69
C ASP A 435 4.61 30.17 -9.63
N GLU A 436 4.89 30.78 -10.79
CA GLU A 436 5.69 30.17 -11.85
C GLU A 436 7.17 29.97 -11.49
N SER A 437 7.61 30.31 -10.27
CA SER A 437 9.03 30.31 -9.90
C SER A 437 9.58 28.95 -9.49
N THR A 438 8.70 27.99 -9.18
CA THR A 438 9.05 26.67 -8.62
C THR A 438 8.49 25.49 -9.44
N GLY A 439 7.91 25.76 -10.62
CA GLY A 439 7.16 24.79 -11.44
C GLY A 439 5.64 24.90 -11.26
N PRO A 440 4.81 24.38 -12.19
CA PRO A 440 3.36 24.49 -12.07
C PRO A 440 2.82 23.56 -10.98
N LEU A 441 2.02 24.10 -10.06
CA LEU A 441 1.22 23.28 -9.13
C LEU A 441 -0.12 22.90 -9.77
N GLU A 442 -0.37 21.59 -9.86
CA GLU A 442 -1.54 20.94 -10.44
C GLU A 442 -2.16 19.89 -9.50
N TYR A 443 -3.41 19.49 -9.76
CA TYR A 443 -4.02 18.36 -9.07
C TYR A 443 -3.35 17.05 -9.49
N GLY A 444 -3.15 16.13 -8.54
CA GLY A 444 -2.32 14.96 -8.77
C GLY A 444 -2.18 14.05 -7.56
N PHE A 445 -1.11 13.28 -7.58
CA PHE A 445 -0.69 12.41 -6.48
C PHE A 445 0.83 12.19 -6.56
N ALA A 446 1.44 11.80 -5.45
CA ALA A 446 2.76 11.19 -5.46
C ALA A 446 2.61 9.74 -5.91
N GLN A 447 3.17 9.37 -7.07
CA GLN A 447 3.37 7.96 -7.40
C GLN A 447 4.69 7.50 -6.78
N VAL A 448 4.67 6.36 -6.12
CA VAL A 448 5.87 5.71 -5.58
C VAL A 448 6.00 4.36 -6.26
N ASP A 449 7.04 4.22 -7.07
CA ASP A 449 7.44 2.95 -7.69
C ASP A 449 8.48 2.29 -6.78
N VAL A 450 8.18 1.05 -6.36
CA VAL A 450 8.99 0.30 -5.42
C VAL A 450 9.64 -0.87 -6.14
N THR A 451 10.96 -0.96 -6.02
CA THR A 451 11.75 -2.12 -6.44
C THR A 451 12.61 -2.59 -5.26
N PRO A 452 13.31 -3.72 -5.36
CA PRO A 452 14.23 -4.16 -4.30
C PRO A 452 15.39 -3.20 -4.03
N HIS A 453 15.72 -2.34 -4.99
CA HIS A 453 16.95 -1.52 -4.99
C HIS A 453 16.66 -0.03 -4.97
N LYS A 454 15.41 0.35 -5.26
CA LYS A 454 15.05 1.74 -5.46
C LYS A 454 13.61 2.03 -5.10
N LEU A 455 13.40 3.17 -4.45
CA LEU A 455 12.13 3.90 -4.41
C LEU A 455 12.22 5.06 -5.39
N THR A 456 11.31 5.15 -6.34
CA THR A 456 11.19 6.34 -7.21
C THR A 456 9.89 7.06 -6.87
N VAL A 457 9.99 8.33 -6.47
CA VAL A 457 8.85 9.16 -6.08
C VAL A 457 8.62 10.23 -7.15
N SER A 458 7.44 10.22 -7.76
CA SER A 458 7.09 11.09 -8.88
C SER A 458 5.82 11.89 -8.59
N TYR A 459 5.87 13.20 -8.85
CA TYR A 459 4.67 14.05 -8.87
C TYR A 459 3.93 13.87 -10.20
N ILE A 460 2.83 13.11 -10.18
CA ILE A 460 2.02 12.85 -11.38
C ILE A 460 0.85 13.82 -11.47
N SER A 461 0.75 14.53 -12.60
CA SER A 461 -0.42 15.34 -12.94
C SER A 461 -1.60 14.43 -13.25
N ALA A 462 -2.69 14.56 -12.51
CA ALA A 462 -3.88 13.74 -12.71
C ALA A 462 -4.57 14.01 -14.05
N GLU A 463 -4.41 15.22 -14.61
CA GLU A 463 -5.03 15.59 -15.89
C GLU A 463 -4.25 15.01 -17.09
N THR A 464 -2.92 15.00 -17.01
CA THR A 464 -2.07 14.62 -18.15
C THR A 464 -1.44 13.24 -18.03
N GLY A 465 -1.30 12.70 -16.81
CA GLY A 465 -0.55 11.49 -16.51
C GLY A 465 0.98 11.66 -16.62
N ALA A 466 1.47 12.89 -16.79
CA ALA A 466 2.90 13.18 -16.89
C ALA A 466 3.50 13.56 -15.54
N ILE A 467 4.82 13.40 -15.42
CA ILE A 467 5.59 13.94 -14.29
C ILE A 467 5.58 15.47 -14.42
N VAL A 468 5.16 16.15 -13.35
CA VAL A 468 5.04 17.60 -13.33
C VAL A 468 6.42 18.25 -13.36
N GLY A 469 6.55 19.36 -14.10
CA GLY A 469 7.82 20.07 -14.25
C GLY A 469 8.71 19.56 -15.39
N ASP A 470 8.34 18.46 -16.06
CA ASP A 470 8.95 18.03 -17.31
C ASP A 470 8.51 18.95 -18.48
N THR A 471 9.03 20.19 -18.48
CA THR A 471 8.94 21.07 -19.63
C THR A 471 10.26 21.05 -20.38
N ASN A 472 10.34 20.14 -21.34
CA ASN A 472 11.29 20.24 -22.43
C ASN A 472 11.26 21.65 -23.07
N GLN A 473 12.16 22.54 -22.65
CA GLN A 473 12.56 23.68 -23.48
C GLN A 473 13.95 23.52 -24.09
N ASN A 474 14.76 22.52 -23.73
CA ASN A 474 16.06 22.29 -24.38
C ASN A 474 16.56 20.83 -24.46
N GLY A 475 15.67 19.82 -24.50
CA GLY A 475 15.90 18.56 -25.24
C GLY A 475 17.22 17.79 -25.04
N VAL A 476 17.84 17.85 -23.87
CA VAL A 476 18.88 16.93 -23.41
C VAL A 476 18.62 16.74 -21.93
N MET A 477 17.92 15.64 -21.59
CA MET A 477 18.06 15.07 -20.26
C MET A 477 19.37 14.27 -20.29
N ASP A 478 20.14 14.29 -19.20
CA ASP A 478 21.09 13.21 -18.97
C ASP A 478 20.23 11.97 -18.70
N ASP A 479 20.47 10.86 -19.39
CA ASP A 479 19.62 9.66 -19.29
C ASP A 479 19.70 9.01 -17.89
N ASP A 480 20.63 9.47 -17.05
CA ASP A 480 20.94 8.94 -15.71
C ASP A 480 20.35 9.79 -14.56
N GLU A 481 19.63 10.88 -14.84
CA GLU A 481 19.15 11.85 -13.83
C GLU A 481 17.61 11.88 -13.70
N PRO A 482 17.03 11.87 -12.48
CA PRO A 482 15.60 12.04 -12.25
C PRO A 482 14.97 13.27 -12.91
N SER A 483 13.67 13.19 -13.26
CA SER A 483 12.90 14.33 -13.78
C SER A 483 12.63 15.41 -12.72
N PHE A 484 12.37 16.67 -13.10
CA PHE A 484 12.23 17.79 -12.14
C PHE A 484 11.19 17.55 -11.02
N GLY A 485 10.09 16.87 -11.33
CA GLY A 485 9.07 16.44 -10.36
C GLY A 485 9.30 15.05 -9.79
N GLN A 486 10.53 14.57 -9.76
CA GLN A 486 10.89 13.22 -9.37
C GLN A 486 12.21 13.20 -8.58
N PHE A 487 12.28 12.29 -7.61
CA PHE A 487 13.52 11.91 -6.94
C PHE A 487 13.54 10.40 -6.71
N GLU A 488 14.69 9.85 -6.37
CA GLU A 488 14.83 8.45 -5.98
C GLU A 488 15.60 8.27 -4.68
N ILE A 489 15.33 7.15 -4.00
CA ILE A 489 16.13 6.62 -2.91
C ILE A 489 16.70 5.30 -3.38
N VAL A 490 18.02 5.22 -3.48
CA VAL A 490 18.74 4.08 -4.04
C VAL A 490 19.44 3.33 -2.91
N ASP A 491 19.29 2.03 -2.90
CA ASP A 491 20.18 1.17 -2.15
C ASP A 491 21.46 0.93 -2.97
N GLU A 492 22.44 1.82 -2.82
CA GLU A 492 23.71 1.77 -3.54
C GLU A 492 24.46 0.44 -3.38
N LEU A 493 24.32 -0.21 -2.21
CA LEU A 493 24.91 -1.51 -1.94
C LEU A 493 24.36 -2.56 -2.89
N ILE A 494 23.05 -2.51 -3.14
CA ILE A 494 22.43 -3.43 -4.07
C ILE A 494 22.63 -3.01 -5.53
N ALA A 495 22.63 -1.72 -5.85
CA ALA A 495 22.95 -1.26 -7.21
C ALA A 495 24.34 -1.72 -7.67
N LYS A 496 25.30 -1.89 -6.74
CA LYS A 496 26.63 -2.45 -7.02
C LYS A 496 26.63 -3.96 -7.25
N ALA A 497 25.61 -4.68 -6.78
CA ALA A 497 25.58 -6.13 -6.73
C ALA A 497 25.14 -6.81 -8.03
N ASP A 498 24.61 -6.07 -9.01
CA ASP A 498 24.50 -6.54 -10.40
C ASP A 498 25.89 -6.44 -11.05
N PHE A 499 26.67 -7.52 -10.98
CA PHE A 499 28.06 -7.50 -11.45
C PHE A 499 28.19 -7.73 -12.95
N ASN A 500 27.13 -8.25 -13.58
CA ASN A 500 27.10 -8.64 -14.98
C ASN A 500 26.32 -7.65 -15.88
N ASP A 501 25.71 -6.62 -15.27
CA ASP A 501 24.93 -5.54 -15.88
C ASP A 501 23.73 -6.05 -16.71
N ASP A 502 23.09 -7.16 -16.29
CA ASP A 502 21.93 -7.73 -16.97
C ASP A 502 20.58 -7.24 -16.43
N GLY A 503 20.60 -6.45 -15.35
CA GLY A 503 19.43 -5.84 -14.71
C GLY A 503 18.71 -6.76 -13.73
N ALA A 504 19.25 -7.95 -13.45
CA ALA A 504 18.81 -8.83 -12.38
C ALA A 504 19.97 -9.08 -11.41
N ILE A 505 19.64 -9.23 -10.12
CA ILE A 505 20.60 -9.69 -9.13
C ILE A 505 20.18 -11.11 -8.77
N ASP A 506 20.96 -12.10 -9.20
CA ASP A 506 20.62 -13.50 -9.04
C ASP A 506 21.87 -14.40 -8.80
N HIS A 507 21.71 -15.71 -8.97
CA HIS A 507 22.79 -16.68 -8.85
C HIS A 507 24.01 -16.40 -9.74
N LEU A 508 23.85 -15.71 -10.88
CA LEU A 508 24.93 -15.35 -11.78
C LEU A 508 25.87 -14.31 -11.15
N ASP A 509 25.34 -13.38 -10.37
CA ASP A 509 26.15 -12.41 -9.62
C ASP A 509 26.91 -13.07 -8.47
N LEU A 510 26.28 -14.06 -7.80
CA LEU A 510 26.98 -14.91 -6.83
C LEU A 510 28.12 -15.67 -7.48
N ASP A 511 27.90 -16.26 -8.65
CA ASP A 511 28.91 -17.00 -9.39
C ASP A 511 30.07 -16.10 -9.81
N ASP A 512 29.78 -14.88 -10.28
CA ASP A 512 30.78 -13.86 -10.63
C ASP A 512 31.59 -13.42 -9.41
N LEU A 513 30.94 -13.19 -8.27
CA LEU A 513 31.62 -12.82 -7.03
C LEU A 513 32.51 -13.94 -6.48
N PHE A 514 32.00 -15.17 -6.42
CA PHE A 514 32.82 -16.30 -6.01
C PHE A 514 33.98 -16.53 -6.96
N ALA A 515 33.78 -16.35 -8.27
CA ALA A 515 34.86 -16.40 -9.23
C ALA A 515 35.89 -15.28 -9.00
N ALA A 516 35.48 -14.07 -8.61
CA ALA A 516 36.36 -12.96 -8.26
C ALA A 516 37.17 -13.26 -6.99
N ILE A 517 36.53 -13.75 -5.92
CA ILE A 517 37.16 -14.17 -4.67
C ILE A 517 38.19 -15.26 -4.93
N ARG A 518 37.84 -16.32 -5.69
CA ARG A 518 38.78 -17.41 -6.04
C ARG A 518 39.99 -16.93 -6.83
N LYS A 519 39.83 -15.88 -7.64
CA LYS A 519 40.93 -15.27 -8.42
C LYS A 519 41.77 -14.29 -7.59
N GLY A 520 41.31 -13.90 -6.41
CA GLY A 520 41.89 -12.78 -5.65
C GLY A 520 41.78 -11.47 -6.42
N ASP A 521 40.63 -11.24 -7.06
CA ASP A 521 40.30 -9.94 -7.66
C ASP A 521 40.23 -8.87 -6.56
N SER A 522 40.41 -7.61 -6.94
CA SER A 522 40.31 -6.45 -6.05
C SER A 522 39.57 -5.31 -6.73
N ALA A 523 38.78 -5.61 -7.77
CA ALA A 523 37.93 -4.63 -8.42
C ALA A 523 36.86 -4.18 -7.44
N SER A 524 36.76 -2.87 -7.23
CA SER A 524 35.82 -2.24 -6.28
C SER A 524 34.35 -2.57 -6.56
N LYS A 525 34.02 -3.07 -7.76
CA LYS A 525 32.66 -3.52 -8.05
C LYS A 525 32.27 -4.73 -7.19
N PHE A 526 33.22 -5.60 -6.84
CA PHE A 526 32.97 -6.81 -6.05
C PHE A 526 33.13 -6.60 -4.52
N ASP A 527 33.59 -5.42 -4.11
CA ASP A 527 33.78 -5.02 -2.71
C ASP A 527 32.48 -4.37 -2.21
N LEU A 528 31.54 -5.22 -1.78
CA LEU A 528 30.21 -4.81 -1.34
C LEU A 528 30.27 -4.18 0.06
N ASN A 529 31.14 -4.67 0.95
CA ASN A 529 31.23 -4.13 2.31
C ASN A 529 32.08 -2.85 2.40
N ILE A 530 32.75 -2.46 1.31
CA ILE A 530 33.61 -1.27 1.15
C ILE A 530 34.77 -1.26 2.16
N ASP A 531 35.28 -2.44 2.52
CA ASP A 531 36.44 -2.58 3.40
C ASP A 531 37.79 -2.58 2.65
N GLY A 532 37.72 -2.61 1.31
CA GLY A 532 38.87 -2.58 0.41
C GLY A 532 39.39 -3.95 0.00
N GLU A 533 38.78 -5.05 0.47
CA GLU A 533 39.09 -6.42 0.11
C GLU A 533 37.86 -7.07 -0.59
N VAL A 534 38.11 -8.02 -1.50
CA VAL A 534 37.03 -8.82 -2.12
C VAL A 534 37.12 -10.23 -1.56
N ASP A 535 36.27 -10.55 -0.60
CA ASP A 535 36.32 -11.81 0.15
C ASP A 535 34.95 -12.41 0.51
N GLN A 536 34.96 -13.42 1.38
CA GLN A 536 33.76 -14.15 1.78
C GLN A 536 32.75 -13.27 2.55
N SER A 537 33.16 -12.11 3.05
CA SER A 537 32.30 -11.10 3.67
C SER A 537 31.41 -10.44 2.62
N ASP A 538 31.92 -10.16 1.42
CA ASP A 538 31.11 -9.66 0.29
C ASP A 538 30.12 -10.71 -0.18
N ALA A 539 30.57 -11.97 -0.30
CA ALA A 539 29.68 -13.08 -0.64
C ALA A 539 28.59 -13.29 0.41
N PHE A 540 28.89 -13.01 1.69
CA PHE A 540 27.88 -13.04 2.74
C PHE A 540 26.82 -11.96 2.56
N ILE A 541 27.22 -10.73 2.21
CA ILE A 541 26.29 -9.63 1.90
C ILE A 541 25.42 -10.01 0.71
N LEU A 542 26.02 -10.40 -0.42
CA LEU A 542 25.26 -10.73 -1.63
C LEU A 542 24.26 -11.85 -1.39
N ARG A 543 24.67 -12.94 -0.75
CA ARG A 543 23.76 -14.07 -0.52
C ARG A 543 22.72 -13.76 0.56
N SER A 544 23.10 -13.15 1.67
CA SER A 544 22.24 -13.08 2.88
C SER A 544 21.41 -11.81 2.91
N ASP A 545 22.01 -10.69 2.58
CA ASP A 545 21.41 -9.36 2.76
C ASP A 545 20.73 -8.89 1.47
N ILE A 546 21.26 -9.29 0.31
CA ILE A 546 20.74 -8.90 -1.01
C ILE A 546 19.79 -9.96 -1.57
N LEU A 547 20.27 -11.19 -1.77
CA LEU A 547 19.47 -12.26 -2.38
C LEU A 547 18.58 -13.01 -1.38
N GLN A 548 18.81 -12.83 -0.08
CA GLN A 548 18.18 -13.62 1.00
C GLN A 548 18.26 -15.14 0.77
N ALA A 549 19.28 -15.57 0.02
CA ALA A 549 19.56 -16.93 -0.35
C ALA A 549 20.26 -17.66 0.79
N ARG A 550 19.79 -18.88 1.09
CA ARG A 550 20.45 -19.77 2.05
C ARG A 550 21.13 -20.90 1.29
N PRO A 551 22.27 -21.44 1.78
CA PRO A 551 22.83 -22.66 1.24
C PRO A 551 21.75 -23.75 1.11
N GLY A 552 21.56 -24.29 -0.08
CA GLY A 552 20.45 -25.22 -0.36
C GLY A 552 19.32 -24.64 -1.22
N ASP A 553 19.12 -23.32 -1.24
CA ASP A 553 18.13 -22.64 -2.07
C ASP A 553 18.73 -22.37 -3.47
N ALA A 554 18.65 -23.37 -4.34
CA ALA A 554 19.30 -23.35 -5.66
C ALA A 554 18.49 -22.57 -6.70
N ASN A 555 17.20 -22.34 -6.46
CA ASN A 555 16.32 -21.59 -7.36
C ASN A 555 15.96 -20.19 -6.84
N LEU A 556 16.51 -19.77 -5.69
CA LEU A 556 16.30 -18.48 -5.05
C LEU A 556 14.82 -18.21 -4.73
N ASP A 557 14.06 -19.25 -4.37
CA ASP A 557 12.65 -19.11 -3.98
C ASP A 557 12.46 -18.91 -2.46
N GLY A 558 13.57 -18.76 -1.72
CA GLY A 558 13.62 -18.55 -0.29
C GLY A 558 13.45 -19.83 0.53
N LEU A 559 13.29 -20.99 -0.11
CA LEU A 559 13.03 -22.27 0.54
C LEU A 559 14.07 -23.31 0.12
N PHE A 560 14.71 -23.97 1.07
CA PHE A 560 15.46 -25.18 0.78
C PHE A 560 14.54 -26.42 0.83
N ASP A 561 14.14 -26.95 -0.32
CA ASP A 561 13.30 -28.14 -0.42
C ASP A 561 13.71 -29.14 -1.52
N SER A 562 12.82 -30.09 -1.83
CA SER A 562 13.09 -31.12 -2.84
C SER A 562 13.26 -30.59 -4.27
N ARG A 563 12.72 -29.40 -4.56
CA ARG A 563 12.84 -28.73 -5.86
C ARG A 563 14.28 -28.29 -6.09
N ASP A 564 14.95 -27.78 -5.07
CA ASP A 564 16.37 -27.43 -5.12
C ASP A 564 17.26 -28.64 -5.33
N LEU A 565 17.01 -29.71 -4.57
CA LEU A 565 17.75 -30.96 -4.74
C LEU A 565 17.57 -31.52 -6.15
N VAL A 566 16.38 -31.41 -6.72
CA VAL A 566 16.13 -31.80 -8.12
C VAL A 566 16.89 -30.90 -9.08
N THR A 567 16.93 -29.58 -8.84
CA THR A 567 17.69 -28.62 -9.66
C THR A 567 19.18 -28.95 -9.68
N VAL A 568 19.83 -29.08 -8.51
CA VAL A 568 21.28 -29.34 -8.44
C VAL A 568 21.66 -30.72 -8.98
N PHE A 569 20.83 -31.75 -8.83
CA PHE A 569 21.14 -33.07 -9.39
C PHE A 569 20.83 -33.19 -10.89
N GLN A 570 20.15 -32.22 -11.50
CA GLN A 570 19.95 -32.16 -12.94
C GLN A 570 21.19 -31.65 -13.69
N SER A 571 22.05 -30.84 -13.06
CA SER A 571 23.32 -30.39 -13.64
C SER A 571 24.32 -31.55 -13.83
N ALA A 572 24.19 -32.58 -12.98
CA ALA A 572 25.04 -33.77 -12.94
C ALA A 572 26.50 -33.48 -12.54
N GLU A 573 26.73 -32.45 -11.72
CA GLU A 573 28.07 -32.00 -11.31
C GLU A 573 28.49 -32.47 -9.91
N TYR A 574 27.59 -33.10 -9.16
CA TYR A 574 27.91 -33.65 -7.84
C TYR A 574 29.05 -34.68 -7.89
N GLU A 575 30.20 -34.33 -7.27
CA GLU A 575 31.39 -35.19 -7.19
C GLU A 575 31.82 -35.75 -8.57
N ASP A 576 31.68 -34.97 -9.64
CA ASP A 576 31.95 -35.39 -11.02
C ASP A 576 33.47 -35.44 -11.35
N GLY A 577 34.29 -34.80 -10.52
CA GLY A 577 35.74 -34.71 -10.65
C GLY A 577 36.23 -33.72 -11.72
N ILE A 578 35.35 -32.85 -12.21
CA ILE A 578 35.67 -31.65 -12.98
C ILE A 578 35.85 -30.51 -11.97
N THR A 579 36.86 -29.66 -12.18
CA THR A 579 37.17 -28.57 -11.24
C THR A 579 36.65 -27.26 -11.78
N GLY A 580 35.92 -26.49 -10.96
CA GLY A 580 35.47 -25.14 -11.24
C GLY A 580 34.33 -25.07 -12.26
N ASN A 581 33.49 -26.10 -12.37
CA ASN A 581 32.34 -26.10 -13.28
C ASN A 581 30.99 -25.85 -12.59
N SER A 582 30.93 -25.79 -11.26
CA SER A 582 29.70 -25.54 -10.54
C SER A 582 29.55 -24.10 -10.08
N GLY A 583 28.33 -23.58 -10.22
CA GLY A 583 27.87 -22.34 -9.58
C GLY A 583 26.83 -22.62 -8.49
N TRP A 584 26.26 -21.57 -7.93
CA TRP A 584 25.28 -21.63 -6.84
C TRP A 584 24.08 -22.53 -7.17
N ARG A 585 23.56 -22.39 -8.38
CA ARG A 585 22.42 -23.18 -8.89
C ARG A 585 22.76 -24.64 -9.15
N ASP A 586 24.03 -24.94 -9.39
CA ASP A 586 24.52 -26.30 -9.62
C ASP A 586 24.93 -27.00 -8.31
N GLY A 587 25.06 -26.24 -7.21
CA GLY A 587 25.26 -26.74 -5.86
C GLY A 587 26.54 -26.25 -5.15
N ASP A 588 27.30 -25.32 -5.74
CA ASP A 588 28.47 -24.67 -5.12
C ASP A 588 27.99 -23.61 -4.09
N TRP A 589 27.72 -24.03 -2.85
CA TRP A 589 27.18 -23.14 -1.82
C TRP A 589 28.26 -22.58 -0.88
N ASP A 590 29.50 -23.06 -0.98
CA ASP A 590 30.66 -22.48 -0.29
C ASP A 590 31.55 -21.62 -1.20
N GLY A 591 31.31 -21.64 -2.50
CA GLY A 591 31.97 -20.79 -3.49
C GLY A 591 33.35 -21.29 -3.89
N ASP A 592 33.66 -22.58 -3.72
CA ASP A 592 34.95 -23.17 -4.12
C ASP A 592 35.01 -23.58 -5.60
N GLY A 593 33.86 -23.61 -6.28
CA GLY A 593 33.68 -23.89 -7.70
C GLY A 593 33.27 -25.32 -8.03
N ASP A 594 33.07 -26.17 -7.01
CA ASP A 594 32.78 -27.60 -7.17
C ASP A 594 31.57 -28.01 -6.32
N PHE A 595 30.58 -28.70 -6.91
CA PHE A 595 29.49 -29.26 -6.10
C PHE A 595 29.92 -30.56 -5.41
N THR A 596 30.22 -30.49 -4.11
CA THR A 596 30.73 -31.63 -3.35
C THR A 596 29.81 -32.06 -2.20
N THR A 597 30.22 -33.12 -1.50
CA THR A 597 29.57 -33.52 -0.24
C THR A 597 29.62 -32.39 0.81
N PHE A 598 30.62 -31.51 0.77
CA PHE A 598 30.76 -30.44 1.76
C PHE A 598 29.65 -29.40 1.62
N ASP A 599 29.27 -29.03 0.40
CA ASP A 599 28.14 -28.15 0.08
C ASP A 599 26.83 -28.70 0.62
N LEU A 600 26.55 -29.99 0.37
CA LEU A 600 25.37 -30.66 0.94
C LEU A 600 25.36 -30.57 2.47
N VAL A 601 26.52 -30.72 3.13
CA VAL A 601 26.59 -30.57 4.59
C VAL A 601 26.25 -29.14 5.01
N ILE A 602 26.74 -28.12 4.30
CA ILE A 602 26.41 -26.71 4.57
C ILE A 602 24.91 -26.47 4.38
N ALA A 603 24.34 -26.90 3.25
CA ALA A 603 22.91 -26.75 2.98
C ALA A 603 22.03 -27.40 4.05
N PHE A 604 22.34 -28.63 4.47
CA PHE A 604 21.57 -29.29 5.54
C PHE A 604 21.81 -28.69 6.93
N ARG A 605 22.94 -28.00 7.16
CA ARG A 605 23.25 -27.35 8.43
C ARG A 605 22.62 -25.96 8.54
N GLU A 606 22.59 -25.21 7.43
CA GLU A 606 22.27 -23.77 7.42
C GLU A 606 20.98 -23.47 6.63
N GLY A 607 20.71 -24.20 5.55
CA GLY A 607 19.56 -24.01 4.67
C GLY A 607 18.18 -24.34 5.26
N SER A 608 18.14 -25.09 6.37
CA SER A 608 16.88 -25.46 7.06
C SER A 608 15.88 -26.25 6.20
N TYR A 609 16.31 -27.39 5.63
CA TYR A 609 15.51 -28.21 4.69
C TYR A 609 14.05 -28.46 5.11
N ILE A 610 13.10 -28.14 4.23
CA ILE A 610 11.67 -28.31 4.43
C ILE A 610 11.16 -29.48 3.57
N SER A 611 10.78 -30.58 4.22
CA SER A 611 10.24 -31.73 3.48
C SER A 611 8.82 -31.47 2.97
N ALA A 612 8.49 -32.00 1.79
CA ALA A 612 7.13 -31.98 1.23
C ALA A 612 6.06 -32.57 2.17
N ALA A 613 6.41 -33.48 3.08
CA ALA A 613 5.50 -34.01 4.10
C ALA A 613 5.22 -33.00 5.23
N LYS A 614 6.14 -32.06 5.49
CA LYS A 614 5.92 -30.94 6.41
C LYS A 614 5.07 -29.88 5.71
N SER A 615 5.39 -29.50 4.47
CA SER A 615 4.55 -28.61 3.65
C SER A 615 3.12 -29.15 3.44
N ALA A 616 2.96 -30.48 3.27
CA ALA A 616 1.66 -31.14 3.19
C ALA A 616 1.01 -31.39 4.56
N SER A 617 1.76 -31.48 5.66
CA SER A 617 1.19 -31.60 7.01
C SER A 617 0.71 -30.25 7.55
N THR A 618 1.31 -29.13 7.15
CA THR A 618 0.67 -27.80 7.31
C THR A 618 -0.60 -27.70 6.46
N GLN A 619 -0.64 -28.40 5.32
CA GLN A 619 -1.81 -28.50 4.43
C GLN A 619 -2.91 -29.51 4.88
N PHE A 620 -2.63 -30.45 5.80
CA PHE A 620 -3.59 -31.50 6.19
C PHE A 620 -3.69 -31.78 7.71
N ALA A 621 -2.94 -31.08 8.58
CA ALA A 621 -3.08 -31.21 10.04
C ALA A 621 -4.35 -30.54 10.62
N GLY A 622 -5.20 -29.93 9.78
CA GLY A 622 -6.56 -29.53 10.14
C GLY A 622 -7.57 -30.69 10.21
N ALA A 623 -7.18 -31.93 9.87
CA ALA A 623 -8.08 -33.07 9.85
C ALA A 623 -7.52 -34.28 10.61
N ARG A 624 -7.60 -34.29 11.95
CA ARG A 624 -7.73 -35.55 12.69
C ARG A 624 -8.80 -35.51 13.77
N ARG A 625 -9.82 -36.33 13.47
CA ARG A 625 -10.83 -36.89 14.38
C ARG A 625 -10.24 -37.34 15.71
N ASP A 626 -11.00 -37.02 16.75
CA ASP A 626 -10.95 -37.57 18.09
C ASP A 626 -10.64 -39.07 18.13
N LEU A 627 -9.54 -39.42 18.80
CA LEU A 627 -9.44 -40.69 19.50
C LEU A 627 -8.83 -40.47 20.90
N PRO A 628 -9.44 -41.01 21.96
CA PRO A 628 -9.02 -40.75 23.33
C PRO A 628 -7.74 -41.50 23.69
N ASN A 629 -6.81 -40.76 24.31
CA ASN A 629 -5.54 -41.24 24.83
C ASN A 629 -5.72 -42.04 26.15
N PRO A 630 -5.38 -43.34 26.23
CA PRO A 630 -5.22 -44.03 27.49
C PRO A 630 -3.74 -44.07 27.90
N PHE A 631 -3.51 -43.93 29.21
CA PHE A 631 -2.24 -44.16 29.95
C PHE A 631 -1.43 -42.92 30.38
N ARG A 632 -1.83 -42.41 31.54
CA ARG A 632 -0.92 -42.04 32.65
C ARG A 632 0.14 -43.13 32.89
N TRP A 633 1.36 -42.74 33.28
CA TRP A 633 1.96 -42.97 34.63
C TRP A 633 3.49 -42.68 34.63
N TYR A 634 3.87 -41.60 35.34
CA TYR A 634 4.84 -41.52 36.46
C TYR A 634 6.39 -41.53 36.32
N ARG A 635 6.96 -40.69 37.23
CA ARG A 635 8.28 -40.66 37.92
C ARG A 635 9.34 -39.73 37.31
N ILE A 636 10.01 -38.84 38.05
CA ILE A 636 10.06 -38.44 39.48
C ILE A 636 10.25 -36.93 39.52
#